data_AF-A0A381YFP8-F1
#
_entry.id   AF-A0A381YFP8-F1
#
_cell.length_a   1.000
_cell.length_b   1.000
_cell.length_c   1.000
_cell.angle_alpha   90.00
_cell.angle_beta   90.00
_cell.angle_gamma   90.00
#
_symmetry.space_group_name_H-M   'P 1'
#
loop_
_entity.id
_entity.type
_entity.pdbx_description
1 polymer ?
#
loop_
_entity_poly.entity_id
_entity_poly.type
_entity_poly.pdbx_seq_one_letter_code
_entity_poly.pdbx_strand_id
1 'polypeptide(L)'
;MLPVRIIRSMLKIRSLMNEFLPQVVVGTGGYASALPLYMASKKNNPLPIILQEQNSYPGMTTRWFADKAKTICVAFNDANTHLESDTVLTGNPVRQGIADGNPQRGFKEFKLAEDHKTIFLFGGSQGSAYLNKMMSQVVANIAGAGLQILWQTGDLEYIKYRSMESDDIRIVPFIHNMADAYAIADLIICRSGALTLAEVTVCGKPAILIPFPFAAGDHQTKNAQALVNAGAARILFEKSLGSQDFFHTVMNLIHNQKELNKMSLASKKLGRPDATSEIVDHIFEAAA
;
A
#
# COMPACT_ATOMS: atom_id res chain seq x y z
N MET A 1 -24.77 18.18 17.31
CA MET A 1 -24.22 18.73 16.05
C MET A 1 -24.16 17.71 14.90
N LEU A 2 -23.86 16.43 15.16
CA LEU A 2 -23.73 15.40 14.12
C LEU A 2 -24.99 15.20 13.25
N PRO A 3 -26.22 15.11 13.78
CA PRO A 3 -27.42 14.90 12.95
C PRO A 3 -27.65 16.02 11.93
N VAL A 4 -27.46 17.27 12.36
CA VAL A 4 -27.56 18.46 11.49
C VAL A 4 -26.50 18.42 10.38
N ARG A 5 -25.27 17.99 10.69
CA ARG A 5 -24.20 17.84 9.70
C ARG A 5 -24.51 16.73 8.68
N ILE A 6 -25.11 15.62 9.11
CA ILE A 6 -25.54 14.53 8.21
C ILE A 6 -26.60 15.04 7.24
N ILE A 7 -27.67 15.68 7.74
CA ILE A 7 -28.74 16.22 6.89
C ILE A 7 -28.18 17.24 5.89
N ARG A 8 -27.34 18.17 6.35
CA ARG A 8 -26.68 19.14 5.46
C ARG A 8 -25.80 18.47 4.42
N SER A 9 -25.08 17.42 4.78
CA SER A 9 -24.24 16.66 3.84
C SER A 9 -25.09 15.93 2.81
N MET A 10 -26.20 15.33 3.21
CA MET A 10 -27.14 14.68 2.28
C MET A 10 -27.75 15.69 1.30
N LEU A 11 -28.15 16.88 1.76
CA LEU A 11 -28.68 17.92 0.85
C LEU A 11 -27.61 18.37 -0.17
N LYS A 12 -26.35 18.53 0.26
CA LYS A 12 -25.23 18.86 -0.63
C LYS A 12 -24.97 17.76 -1.65
N ILE A 13 -24.90 16.51 -1.22
CA ILE A 13 -24.69 15.36 -2.10
C ILE A 13 -25.85 15.25 -3.10
N ARG A 14 -27.10 15.49 -2.67
CA ARG A 14 -28.26 15.52 -3.58
C ARG A 14 -28.10 16.58 -4.66
N SER A 15 -27.69 17.79 -4.27
CA SER A 15 -27.43 18.89 -5.20
C SER A 15 -26.35 18.49 -6.20
N LEU A 16 -25.22 17.96 -5.72
CA LEU A 16 -24.11 17.52 -6.57
C LEU A 16 -24.53 16.41 -7.53
N MET A 17 -25.30 15.42 -7.09
CA MET A 17 -25.80 14.36 -7.97
C MET A 17 -26.79 14.87 -9.02
N ASN A 18 -27.59 15.89 -8.70
CA ASN A 18 -28.53 16.50 -9.64
C ASN A 18 -27.82 17.40 -10.67
N GLU A 19 -26.70 18.00 -10.29
CA GLU A 19 -25.88 18.84 -11.17
C GLU A 19 -24.95 18.00 -12.05
N PHE A 20 -24.22 17.06 -11.46
CA PHE A 20 -23.25 16.20 -12.14
C PHE A 20 -23.91 15.09 -12.97
N LEU A 21 -25.14 14.68 -12.62
CA LEU A 21 -25.90 13.62 -13.28
C LEU A 21 -25.08 12.31 -13.47
N PRO A 22 -24.52 11.73 -12.40
CA PRO A 22 -23.71 10.52 -12.52
C PRO A 22 -24.52 9.33 -13.03
N GLN A 23 -23.92 8.54 -13.91
CA GLN A 23 -24.45 7.26 -14.39
C GLN A 23 -24.07 6.09 -13.48
N VAL A 24 -23.00 6.24 -12.70
CA VAL A 24 -22.46 5.23 -11.78
C VAL A 24 -21.81 5.94 -10.60
N VAL A 25 -21.81 5.30 -9.42
CA VAL A 25 -21.14 5.78 -8.22
C VAL A 25 -20.12 4.76 -7.76
N VAL A 26 -18.87 5.19 -7.62
CA VAL A 26 -17.76 4.34 -7.15
C VAL A 26 -17.47 4.63 -5.68
N GLY A 27 -17.52 3.59 -4.85
CA GLY A 27 -17.21 3.64 -3.43
C GLY A 27 -15.87 2.98 -3.12
N THR A 28 -14.86 3.77 -2.77
CA THR A 28 -13.52 3.28 -2.41
C THR A 28 -13.37 3.05 -0.89
N GLY A 29 -14.46 2.75 -0.19
CA GLY A 29 -14.49 2.62 1.27
C GLY A 29 -14.41 3.96 2.04
N GLY A 30 -14.13 3.89 3.34
CA GLY A 30 -14.04 5.06 4.24
C GLY A 30 -15.39 5.71 4.60
N TYR A 31 -15.43 6.50 5.67
CA TYR A 31 -16.68 7.12 6.14
C TYR A 31 -17.24 8.16 5.16
N ALA A 32 -16.36 8.79 4.38
CA ALA A 32 -16.73 9.82 3.41
C ALA A 32 -17.62 9.26 2.29
N SER A 33 -17.41 8.00 1.89
CA SER A 33 -18.18 7.33 0.84
C SER A 33 -19.57 6.88 1.29
N ALA A 34 -19.83 6.76 2.60
CA ALA A 34 -21.07 6.18 3.11
C ALA A 34 -22.32 6.98 2.71
N LEU A 35 -22.30 8.31 2.81
CA LEU A 35 -23.46 9.14 2.46
C LEU A 35 -23.70 9.21 0.93
N PRO A 36 -22.67 9.40 0.07
CA PRO A 36 -22.84 9.27 -1.37
C PRO A 36 -23.43 7.93 -1.80
N LEU A 37 -22.91 6.81 -1.28
CA LEU A 37 -23.43 5.47 -1.59
C LEU A 37 -24.87 5.29 -1.09
N TYR A 38 -25.19 5.76 0.11
CA TYR A 38 -26.55 5.74 0.63
C TYR A 38 -27.52 6.47 -0.30
N MET A 39 -27.16 7.69 -0.73
CA MET A 39 -28.00 8.50 -1.60
C MET A 39 -28.15 7.91 -3.00
N ALA A 40 -27.08 7.32 -3.55
CA ALA A 40 -27.12 6.57 -4.80
C ALA A 40 -28.11 5.40 -4.73
N SER A 41 -28.08 4.64 -3.62
CA SER A 41 -28.93 3.46 -3.42
C SER A 41 -30.40 3.77 -3.11
N LYS A 42 -30.72 4.98 -2.64
CA LYS A 42 -32.07 5.38 -2.22
C LYS A 42 -32.80 6.29 -3.20
N LYS A 43 -32.23 6.53 -4.38
CA LYS A 43 -32.86 7.32 -5.44
C LYS A 43 -34.06 6.55 -6.03
N ASN A 44 -35.07 7.25 -6.55
CA ASN A 44 -36.25 6.60 -7.17
C ASN A 44 -35.85 5.61 -8.29
N ASN A 45 -34.80 5.95 -9.04
CA ASN A 45 -34.05 5.03 -9.86
C ASN A 45 -32.63 4.95 -9.27
N PRO A 46 -32.30 3.90 -8.49
CA PRO A 46 -31.00 3.76 -7.85
C PRO A 46 -29.87 3.80 -8.89
N LEU A 47 -28.79 4.49 -8.57
CA LEU A 47 -27.62 4.50 -9.44
C LEU A 47 -26.82 3.20 -9.24
N PRO A 48 -26.27 2.60 -10.32
CA PRO A 48 -25.30 1.53 -10.22
C PRO A 48 -24.16 1.90 -9.27
N ILE A 49 -23.84 0.99 -8.33
CA ILE A 49 -22.76 1.16 -7.37
C ILE A 49 -21.64 0.17 -7.71
N ILE A 50 -20.41 0.67 -7.83
CA ILE A 50 -19.20 -0.16 -7.87
C ILE A 50 -18.44 0.10 -6.58
N LEU A 51 -18.03 -0.96 -5.89
CA LEU A 51 -17.17 -0.86 -4.70
C LEU A 51 -15.75 -1.26 -5.06
N GLN A 52 -14.77 -0.56 -4.50
CA GLN A 52 -13.36 -0.92 -4.58
C GLN A 52 -12.81 -1.03 -3.16
N GLU A 53 -12.55 -2.26 -2.72
CA GLU A 53 -12.03 -2.56 -1.38
C GLU A 53 -10.53 -2.86 -1.46
N GLN A 54 -9.74 -1.97 -0.85
CA GLN A 54 -8.29 -2.07 -0.93
C GLN A 54 -7.70 -3.07 0.04
N ASN A 55 -8.37 -3.33 1.17
CA ASN A 55 -7.81 -4.12 2.26
C ASN A 55 -8.34 -5.55 2.25
N SER A 56 -7.57 -6.48 2.83
CA SER A 56 -8.00 -7.86 3.02
C SER A 56 -9.10 -8.01 4.08
N TYR A 57 -9.27 -7.01 4.94
CA TYR A 57 -10.43 -6.89 5.82
C TYR A 57 -11.29 -5.70 5.39
N PRO A 58 -12.48 -5.96 4.83
CA PRO A 58 -13.33 -4.91 4.30
C PRO A 58 -13.75 -3.87 5.33
N GLY A 59 -13.72 -2.60 4.92
CA GLY A 59 -14.18 -1.49 5.74
C GLY A 59 -15.68 -1.59 6.07
N MET A 60 -16.12 -0.87 7.11
CA MET A 60 -17.54 -0.84 7.47
C MET A 60 -18.43 -0.36 6.32
N THR A 61 -18.01 0.71 5.63
CA THR A 61 -18.74 1.23 4.46
C THR A 61 -18.89 0.18 3.38
N THR A 62 -17.80 -0.49 3.00
CA THR A 62 -17.83 -1.57 2.00
C THR A 62 -18.84 -2.64 2.39
N ARG A 63 -18.80 -3.12 3.64
CA ARG A 63 -19.73 -4.15 4.12
C ARG A 63 -21.20 -3.69 4.14
N TRP A 64 -21.48 -2.43 4.45
CA TRP A 64 -22.85 -1.88 4.46
C TRP A 64 -23.49 -1.74 3.07
N PHE A 65 -22.65 -1.66 2.03
CA PHE A 65 -23.08 -1.44 0.65
C PHE A 65 -22.80 -2.64 -0.26
N ALA A 66 -22.23 -3.73 0.26
CA ALA A 66 -21.88 -4.91 -0.52
C ALA A 66 -23.10 -5.50 -1.25
N ASP A 67 -24.21 -5.64 -0.53
CA ASP A 67 -25.51 -6.13 -1.03
C ASP A 67 -26.15 -5.22 -2.09
N LYS A 68 -25.70 -3.97 -2.20
CA LYS A 68 -26.22 -2.95 -3.13
C LYS A 68 -25.29 -2.70 -4.30
N ALA A 69 -24.09 -3.25 -4.28
CA ALA A 69 -23.11 -3.07 -5.34
C ALA A 69 -23.43 -3.97 -6.53
N LYS A 70 -23.31 -3.43 -7.75
CA LYS A 70 -23.36 -4.23 -8.99
C LYS A 70 -22.08 -5.08 -9.13
N THR A 71 -20.94 -4.52 -8.70
CA THR A 71 -19.65 -5.20 -8.67
C THR A 71 -18.83 -4.74 -7.48
N ILE A 72 -18.15 -5.67 -6.82
CA ILE A 72 -17.21 -5.39 -5.74
C ILE A 72 -15.81 -5.81 -6.19
N CYS A 73 -15.00 -4.83 -6.55
CA CYS A 73 -13.60 -4.99 -6.89
C CYS A 73 -12.77 -5.11 -5.61
N VAL A 74 -12.16 -6.26 -5.38
CA VAL A 74 -11.33 -6.53 -4.20
C VAL A 74 -9.85 -6.64 -4.56
N ALA A 75 -8.98 -6.22 -3.65
CA ALA A 75 -7.54 -6.36 -3.82
C ALA A 75 -6.95 -7.67 -3.27
N PHE A 76 -7.68 -8.33 -2.37
CA PHE A 76 -7.26 -9.56 -1.70
C PHE A 76 -8.42 -10.56 -1.68
N ASN A 77 -8.14 -11.83 -1.98
CA ASN A 77 -9.15 -12.89 -1.93
C ASN A 77 -9.78 -13.05 -0.53
N ASP A 78 -9.00 -12.80 0.53
CA ASP A 78 -9.48 -12.89 1.91
C ASP A 78 -10.67 -11.97 2.20
N ALA A 79 -10.79 -10.85 1.46
CA ALA A 79 -11.91 -9.92 1.61
C ALA A 79 -13.27 -10.60 1.40
N ASN A 80 -13.32 -11.62 0.53
CA ASN A 80 -14.53 -12.33 0.15
C ASN A 80 -15.14 -13.08 1.34
N THR A 81 -14.32 -13.52 2.29
CA THR A 81 -14.78 -14.23 3.50
C THR A 81 -15.59 -13.34 4.45
N HIS A 82 -15.59 -12.02 4.21
CA HIS A 82 -16.24 -11.01 5.04
C HIS A 82 -17.35 -10.26 4.30
N LEU A 83 -17.66 -10.66 3.06
CA LEU A 83 -18.68 -10.07 2.20
C LEU A 83 -19.67 -11.16 1.79
N GLU A 84 -20.95 -10.94 2.03
CA GLU A 84 -22.03 -11.85 1.62
C GLU A 84 -22.46 -11.58 0.16
N SER A 85 -21.51 -11.28 -0.71
CA SER A 85 -21.76 -10.86 -2.09
C SER A 85 -20.59 -11.28 -2.99
N ASP A 86 -20.88 -11.53 -4.26
CA ASP A 86 -19.85 -11.86 -5.24
C ASP A 86 -18.87 -10.70 -5.44
N THR A 87 -17.61 -11.06 -5.68
CA THR A 87 -16.50 -10.12 -5.78
C THR A 87 -15.63 -10.47 -6.97
N VAL A 88 -14.90 -9.48 -7.47
CA VAL A 88 -13.91 -9.65 -8.54
C VAL A 88 -12.55 -9.23 -8.02
N LEU A 89 -11.58 -10.15 -8.08
CA LEU A 89 -10.20 -9.87 -7.69
C LEU A 89 -9.49 -9.07 -8.80
N THR A 90 -9.62 -7.76 -8.74
CA THR A 90 -8.95 -6.83 -9.67
C THR A 90 -7.60 -6.37 -9.14
N GLY A 91 -7.39 -6.36 -7.82
CA GLY A 91 -6.21 -5.77 -7.20
C GLY A 91 -6.45 -4.34 -6.72
N ASN A 92 -5.36 -3.60 -6.52
CA ASN A 92 -5.40 -2.17 -6.20
C ASN A 92 -4.81 -1.38 -7.37
N PRO A 93 -5.43 -0.25 -7.77
CA PRO A 93 -4.83 0.67 -8.72
C PRO A 93 -3.44 1.12 -8.25
N VAL A 94 -2.45 0.96 -9.13
CA VAL A 94 -1.10 1.49 -8.96
C VAL A 94 -0.83 2.58 -9.99
N ARG A 95 0.18 3.41 -9.75
CA ARG A 95 0.60 4.43 -10.73
C ARG A 95 1.07 3.75 -12.01
N GLN A 96 0.71 4.35 -13.16
CA GLN A 96 1.24 3.92 -14.44
C GLN A 96 2.77 4.01 -14.44
N GLY A 97 3.44 2.96 -14.90
CA GLY A 97 4.89 2.87 -14.96
C GLY A 97 5.59 2.63 -13.62
N ILE A 98 4.87 2.27 -12.55
CA ILE A 98 5.52 1.98 -11.25
C ILE A 98 6.57 0.87 -11.33
N ALA A 99 6.38 -0.10 -12.23
CA ALA A 99 7.33 -1.19 -12.49
C ALA A 99 8.37 -0.87 -13.58
N ASP A 100 8.26 0.29 -14.25
CA ASP A 100 9.12 0.70 -15.37
C ASP A 100 10.31 1.56 -14.92
N GLY A 101 10.67 1.44 -13.64
CA GLY A 101 11.80 2.14 -13.06
C GLY A 101 13.13 1.76 -13.72
N ASN A 102 14.03 2.72 -13.80
CA ASN A 102 15.37 2.54 -14.35
C ASN A 102 16.41 2.57 -13.23
N PRO A 103 17.16 1.47 -13.02
CA PRO A 103 18.18 1.41 -11.97
C PRO A 103 19.26 2.48 -12.08
N GLN A 104 19.78 2.77 -13.29
CA GLN A 104 20.84 3.76 -13.47
C GLN A 104 20.39 5.17 -13.07
N ARG A 105 19.14 5.54 -13.42
CA ARG A 105 18.54 6.80 -12.96
C ARG A 105 18.36 6.79 -11.45
N GLY A 106 17.89 5.70 -10.87
CA GLY A 106 17.73 5.55 -9.42
C GLY A 106 19.04 5.71 -8.67
N PHE A 107 20.10 4.97 -9.03
CA PHE A 107 21.41 5.08 -8.41
C PHE A 107 21.97 6.49 -8.51
N LYS A 108 21.80 7.15 -9.66
CA LYS A 108 22.21 8.55 -9.86
C LYS A 108 21.39 9.55 -9.02
N GLU A 109 20.07 9.42 -9.01
CA GLU A 109 19.14 10.29 -8.27
C GLU A 109 19.41 10.22 -6.78
N PHE A 110 19.54 9.00 -6.26
CA PHE A 110 19.76 8.73 -4.84
C PHE A 110 21.24 8.72 -4.45
N LYS A 111 22.16 8.97 -5.39
CA LYS A 111 23.61 9.00 -5.17
C LYS A 111 24.07 7.75 -4.39
N LEU A 112 23.66 6.59 -4.89
CA LEU A 112 24.04 5.27 -4.42
C LEU A 112 24.87 4.57 -5.51
N ALA A 113 25.55 3.49 -5.14
CA ALA A 113 26.49 2.79 -6.00
C ALA A 113 25.81 1.59 -6.69
N GLU A 114 26.20 1.28 -7.92
CA GLU A 114 25.54 0.23 -8.71
C GLU A 114 25.97 -1.19 -8.31
N ASP A 115 27.09 -1.33 -7.59
CA ASP A 115 27.74 -2.59 -7.22
C ASP A 115 27.38 -3.09 -5.81
N HIS A 116 26.56 -2.34 -5.07
CA HIS A 116 26.13 -2.70 -3.72
C HIS A 116 24.64 -3.03 -3.67
N LYS A 117 24.25 -3.92 -2.75
CA LYS A 117 22.83 -4.19 -2.51
C LYS A 117 22.16 -3.04 -1.78
N THR A 118 20.96 -2.67 -2.20
CA THR A 118 20.20 -1.57 -1.63
C THR A 118 19.00 -2.05 -0.82
N ILE A 119 18.97 -1.70 0.47
CA ILE A 119 17.78 -1.80 1.32
C ILE A 119 17.00 -0.51 1.19
N PHE A 120 15.71 -0.60 0.82
CA PHE A 120 14.84 0.57 0.77
C PHE A 120 13.82 0.53 1.91
N LEU A 121 13.95 1.47 2.85
CA LEU A 121 13.04 1.63 3.99
C LEU A 121 12.13 2.85 3.83
N PHE A 122 10.82 2.64 3.98
CA PHE A 122 9.84 3.72 4.00
C PHE A 122 8.57 3.37 4.81
N GLY A 123 7.96 4.40 5.41
CA GLY A 123 6.76 4.25 6.24
C GLY A 123 5.42 4.51 5.54
N GLY A 124 5.44 4.77 4.23
CA GLY A 124 4.34 5.39 3.49
C GLY A 124 4.52 6.91 3.36
N SER A 125 3.51 7.61 2.82
CA SER A 125 3.63 9.04 2.48
C SER A 125 3.95 9.95 3.66
N GLN A 126 3.48 9.60 4.87
CA GLN A 126 3.75 10.37 6.10
C GLN A 126 5.02 9.91 6.83
N GLY A 127 5.71 8.88 6.32
CA GLY A 127 6.79 8.21 7.04
C GLY A 127 6.28 7.40 8.24
N SER A 128 7.22 6.90 9.05
CA SER A 128 6.89 6.13 10.23
C SER A 128 7.96 6.30 11.31
N ALA A 129 7.62 7.01 12.38
CA ALA A 129 8.52 7.24 13.51
C ALA A 129 9.11 5.94 14.11
N TYR A 130 8.31 4.86 14.18
CA TYR A 130 8.79 3.56 14.66
C TYR A 130 9.89 2.98 13.77
N LEU A 131 9.61 2.83 12.47
CA LEU A 131 10.60 2.38 11.48
C LEU A 131 11.86 3.25 11.46
N ASN A 132 11.70 4.58 11.55
CA ASN A 132 12.83 5.49 11.58
C ASN A 132 13.70 5.26 12.82
N LYS A 133 13.08 5.13 14.00
CA LYS A 133 13.78 4.80 15.24
C LYS A 133 14.50 3.45 15.13
N MET A 134 13.83 2.44 14.59
CA MET A 134 14.42 1.11 14.42
C MET A 134 15.64 1.13 13.50
N MET A 135 15.52 1.76 12.34
CA MET A 135 16.62 1.91 11.38
C MET A 135 17.79 2.68 11.99
N SER A 136 17.52 3.78 12.69
CA SER A 136 18.58 4.59 13.33
C SER A 136 19.47 3.83 14.31
N GLN A 137 18.97 2.72 14.88
CA GLN A 137 19.72 1.90 15.84
C GLN A 137 20.66 0.91 15.16
N VAL A 138 20.49 0.66 13.87
CA VAL A 138 21.20 -0.41 13.15
C VAL A 138 21.84 0.05 11.83
N VAL A 139 21.48 1.24 11.32
CA VAL A 139 21.87 1.73 9.99
C VAL A 139 23.39 1.75 9.78
N ALA A 140 24.16 2.15 10.79
CA ALA A 140 25.62 2.16 10.71
C ALA A 140 26.21 0.75 10.59
N ASN A 141 25.60 -0.25 11.24
CA ASN A 141 26.03 -1.64 11.14
C ASN A 141 25.66 -2.26 9.79
N ILE A 142 24.51 -1.87 9.23
CA ILE A 142 24.08 -2.28 7.89
C ILE A 142 25.06 -1.71 6.85
N ALA A 143 25.35 -0.41 6.91
CA ALA A 143 26.30 0.25 6.03
C ALA A 143 27.72 -0.35 6.16
N GLY A 144 28.19 -0.55 7.38
CA GLY A 144 29.50 -1.18 7.65
C GLY A 144 29.63 -2.63 7.17
N ALA A 145 28.52 -3.28 6.81
CA ALA A 145 28.52 -4.60 6.19
C ALA A 145 28.56 -4.56 4.65
N GLY A 146 28.77 -3.39 4.05
CA GLY A 146 28.83 -3.22 2.59
C GLY A 146 27.45 -3.20 1.93
N LEU A 147 26.43 -2.71 2.62
CA LEU A 147 25.07 -2.55 2.09
C LEU A 147 24.71 -1.07 2.03
N GLN A 148 23.87 -0.72 1.06
CA GLN A 148 23.34 0.63 0.93
C GLN A 148 21.91 0.72 1.45
N ILE A 149 21.55 1.90 1.94
CA ILE A 149 20.24 2.19 2.48
C ILE A 149 19.65 3.41 1.76
N LEU A 150 18.51 3.23 1.10
CA LEU A 150 17.60 4.31 0.75
C LEU A 150 16.55 4.42 1.87
N TRP A 151 16.47 5.56 2.54
CA TRP A 151 15.63 5.75 3.72
C TRP A 151 14.72 6.97 3.57
N GLN A 152 13.43 6.73 3.32
CA GLN A 152 12.40 7.76 3.29
C GLN A 152 11.78 7.93 4.68
N THR A 153 12.12 9.03 5.36
CA THR A 153 11.73 9.26 6.77
C THR A 153 10.32 9.80 6.94
N GLY A 154 9.79 10.48 5.91
CA GLY A 154 8.67 11.42 6.05
C GLY A 154 9.17 12.81 6.45
N ASP A 155 8.45 13.86 6.01
CA ASP A 155 8.83 15.26 6.19
C ASP A 155 9.03 15.64 7.67
N LEU A 156 8.14 15.17 8.54
CA LEU A 156 8.13 15.53 9.96
C LEU A 156 9.36 14.99 10.72
N GLU A 157 9.88 13.84 10.32
CA GLU A 157 10.98 13.17 11.03
C GLU A 157 12.35 13.40 10.35
N TYR A 158 12.39 13.97 9.15
CA TYR A 158 13.62 14.08 8.35
C TYR A 158 14.78 14.78 9.07
N ILE A 159 14.49 15.91 9.72
CA ILE A 159 15.51 16.73 10.41
C ILE A 159 16.25 15.92 11.48
N LYS A 160 15.57 14.97 12.13
CA LYS A 160 16.11 14.16 13.22
C LYS A 160 17.13 13.13 12.75
N TYR A 161 17.03 12.65 11.52
CA TYR A 161 17.84 11.55 11.02
C TYR A 161 18.85 11.97 9.94
N ARG A 162 18.68 13.13 9.30
CA ARG A 162 19.55 13.61 8.20
C ARG A 162 21.05 13.63 8.51
N SER A 163 21.45 13.76 9.78
CA SER A 163 22.87 13.77 10.17
C SER A 163 23.53 12.38 10.12
N MET A 164 22.74 11.31 9.91
CA MET A 164 23.24 9.94 9.73
C MET A 164 23.51 9.60 8.26
N GLU A 165 23.28 10.54 7.35
CA GLU A 165 23.54 10.39 5.92
C GLU A 165 25.05 10.20 5.65
N SER A 166 25.37 9.30 4.74
CA SER A 166 26.72 8.97 4.29
C SER A 166 26.69 8.51 2.83
N ASP A 167 27.82 8.05 2.29
CA ASP A 167 27.89 7.53 0.93
C ASP A 167 27.01 6.28 0.73
N ASP A 168 26.83 5.47 1.78
CA ASP A 168 25.99 4.26 1.76
C ASP A 168 24.60 4.47 2.35
N ILE A 169 24.34 5.61 2.98
CA ILE A 169 23.07 5.89 3.66
C ILE A 169 22.46 7.15 3.04
N ARG A 170 21.51 6.98 2.12
CA ARG A 170 20.72 8.09 1.55
C ARG A 170 19.46 8.31 2.37
N ILE A 171 19.31 9.48 2.97
CA ILE A 171 18.13 9.83 3.78
C ILE A 171 17.36 10.94 3.09
N VAL A 172 16.07 10.72 2.85
CA VAL A 172 15.21 11.69 2.16
C VAL A 172 13.88 11.86 2.90
N PRO A 173 13.29 13.07 2.92
CA PRO A 173 11.99 13.27 3.53
C PRO A 173 10.88 12.55 2.75
N PHE A 174 10.95 12.61 1.42
CA PHE A 174 9.94 12.09 0.51
C PHE A 174 10.59 11.65 -0.81
N ILE A 175 10.03 10.62 -1.45
CA ILE A 175 10.46 10.11 -2.75
C ILE A 175 9.35 10.35 -3.76
N HIS A 176 9.62 11.18 -4.76
CA HIS A 176 8.69 11.43 -5.86
C HIS A 176 8.76 10.31 -6.90
N ASN A 177 9.97 9.89 -7.25
CA ASN A 177 10.24 8.86 -8.24
C ASN A 177 10.30 7.46 -7.60
N MET A 178 9.13 6.96 -7.18
CA MET A 178 9.02 5.64 -6.56
C MET A 178 9.41 4.50 -7.50
N ALA A 179 9.22 4.65 -8.82
CA ALA A 179 9.57 3.62 -9.78
C ALA A 179 11.07 3.33 -9.78
N ASP A 180 11.90 4.38 -9.88
CA ASP A 180 13.37 4.23 -9.86
C ASP A 180 13.87 3.80 -8.47
N ALA A 181 13.21 4.24 -7.38
CA ALA A 181 13.52 3.78 -6.01
C ALA A 181 13.23 2.28 -5.82
N TYR A 182 12.11 1.79 -6.34
CA TYR A 182 11.83 0.35 -6.37
C TYR A 182 12.87 -0.36 -7.23
N ALA A 183 13.21 0.16 -8.42
CA ALA A 183 14.11 -0.50 -9.35
C ALA A 183 15.45 -0.86 -8.72
N ILE A 184 16.06 0.06 -7.95
CA ILE A 184 17.35 -0.16 -7.28
C ILE A 184 17.26 -1.00 -6.01
N ALA A 185 16.08 -1.17 -5.40
CA ALA A 185 15.96 -1.88 -4.15
C ALA A 185 16.05 -3.40 -4.32
N ASP A 186 16.93 -4.04 -3.54
CA ASP A 186 17.02 -5.50 -3.41
C ASP A 186 16.11 -6.05 -2.32
N LEU A 187 15.81 -5.22 -1.30
CA LEU A 187 14.90 -5.57 -0.21
C LEU A 187 14.13 -4.33 0.25
N ILE A 188 12.81 -4.47 0.34
CA ILE A 188 11.93 -3.43 0.88
C ILE A 188 11.68 -3.66 2.36
N ILE A 189 11.70 -2.59 3.15
CA ILE A 189 11.24 -2.59 4.55
C ILE A 189 10.17 -1.51 4.71
N CYS A 190 8.92 -1.91 4.89
CA CYS A 190 7.83 -0.93 4.91
C CYS A 190 6.64 -1.35 5.78
N ARG A 191 5.69 -0.42 5.90
CA ARG A 191 4.34 -0.71 6.39
C ARG A 191 3.57 -1.56 5.39
N SER A 192 2.54 -2.26 5.86
CA SER A 192 1.67 -3.11 5.03
C SER A 192 0.35 -2.43 4.66
N GLY A 193 0.44 -1.15 4.26
CA GLY A 193 -0.68 -0.45 3.64
C GLY A 193 -1.04 -1.07 2.30
N ALA A 194 -2.34 -1.18 1.99
CA ALA A 194 -2.84 -1.89 0.82
C ALA A 194 -2.21 -1.44 -0.51
N LEU A 195 -2.12 -0.12 -0.76
CA LEU A 195 -1.51 0.42 -1.97
C LEU A 195 0.00 0.18 -2.03
N THR A 196 0.69 0.32 -0.90
CA THR A 196 2.13 0.00 -0.81
C THR A 196 2.39 -1.46 -1.18
N LEU A 197 1.57 -2.38 -0.69
CA LEU A 197 1.73 -3.80 -1.03
C LEU A 197 1.45 -4.05 -2.51
N ALA A 198 0.50 -3.35 -3.11
CA ALA A 198 0.22 -3.45 -4.54
C ALA A 198 1.39 -2.95 -5.39
N GLU A 199 2.02 -1.84 -5.02
CA GLU A 199 3.23 -1.36 -5.68
C GLU A 199 4.38 -2.37 -5.53
N VAL A 200 4.60 -2.90 -4.33
CA VAL A 200 5.64 -3.91 -4.05
C VAL A 200 5.44 -5.17 -4.89
N THR A 201 4.22 -5.68 -5.01
CA THR A 201 3.92 -6.90 -5.78
C THR A 201 3.99 -6.65 -7.28
N VAL A 202 3.51 -5.51 -7.78
CA VAL A 202 3.66 -5.12 -9.19
C VAL A 202 5.13 -4.97 -9.58
N CYS A 203 5.96 -4.40 -8.70
CA CYS A 203 7.41 -4.31 -8.87
C CYS A 203 8.15 -5.64 -8.61
N GLY A 204 7.46 -6.67 -8.09
CA GLY A 204 8.04 -7.98 -7.80
C GLY A 204 9.14 -7.92 -6.74
N LYS A 205 9.03 -7.02 -5.75
CA LYS A 205 10.09 -6.82 -4.76
C LYS A 205 9.89 -7.71 -3.54
N PRO A 206 10.95 -8.35 -3.02
CA PRO A 206 10.89 -9.02 -1.73
C PRO A 206 10.79 -7.96 -0.62
N ALA A 207 10.01 -8.26 0.43
CA ALA A 207 9.74 -7.28 1.48
C ALA A 207 9.77 -7.88 2.90
N ILE A 208 10.23 -7.08 3.86
CA ILE A 208 9.95 -7.22 5.28
C ILE A 208 8.86 -6.20 5.63
N LEU A 209 7.71 -6.71 6.05
CA LEU A 209 6.53 -5.92 6.36
C LEU A 209 6.40 -5.75 7.87
N ILE A 210 6.23 -4.51 8.33
CA ILE A 210 5.98 -4.18 9.73
C ILE A 210 4.60 -3.52 9.85
N PRO A 211 3.53 -4.28 10.10
CA PRO A 211 2.18 -3.75 10.17
C PRO A 211 2.03 -2.64 11.21
N PHE A 212 1.22 -1.64 10.90
CA PHE A 212 0.82 -0.64 11.88
C PHE A 212 -0.21 -1.24 12.85
N PRO A 213 0.10 -1.37 14.16
CA PRO A 213 -0.73 -2.12 15.10
C PRO A 213 -2.06 -1.45 15.45
N PHE A 214 -2.23 -0.17 15.10
CA PHE A 214 -3.46 0.60 15.34
C PHE A 214 -4.33 0.76 14.08
N ALA A 215 -4.05 -0.02 13.03
CA ALA A 215 -4.88 -0.09 11.84
C ALA A 215 -6.29 -0.62 12.19
N ALA A 216 -7.32 0.01 11.63
CA ALA A 216 -8.71 -0.39 11.91
C ALA A 216 -8.96 -1.85 11.52
N GLY A 217 -9.55 -2.64 12.41
CA GLY A 217 -9.81 -4.07 12.15
C GLY A 217 -8.55 -4.92 11.92
N ASP A 218 -7.37 -4.42 12.35
CA ASP A 218 -6.06 -5.04 12.15
C ASP A 218 -5.75 -5.34 10.67
N HIS A 219 -6.27 -4.50 9.77
CA HIS A 219 -6.21 -4.74 8.33
C HIS A 219 -4.77 -4.80 7.81
N GLN A 220 -3.81 -4.08 8.41
CA GLN A 220 -2.41 -4.12 7.96
C GLN A 220 -1.73 -5.45 8.27
N THR A 221 -2.04 -6.09 9.39
CA THR A 221 -1.51 -7.43 9.71
C THR A 221 -2.06 -8.44 8.71
N LYS A 222 -3.37 -8.39 8.43
CA LYS A 222 -4.01 -9.28 7.45
C LYS A 222 -3.49 -9.06 6.03
N ASN A 223 -3.28 -7.80 5.62
CA ASN A 223 -2.66 -7.46 4.33
C ASN A 223 -1.25 -8.07 4.22
N ALA A 224 -0.43 -7.93 5.28
CA ALA A 224 0.90 -8.52 5.30
C ALA A 224 0.87 -10.05 5.25
N GLN A 225 -0.06 -10.67 5.99
CA GLN A 225 -0.20 -12.12 6.03
C GLN A 225 -0.53 -12.72 4.66
N ALA A 226 -1.32 -12.03 3.82
CA ALA A 226 -1.60 -12.48 2.46
C ALA A 226 -0.31 -12.64 1.62
N LEU A 227 0.64 -11.70 1.74
CA LEU A 227 1.93 -11.78 1.05
C LEU A 227 2.85 -12.83 1.67
N VAL A 228 2.85 -12.97 3.00
CA VAL A 228 3.63 -14.00 3.71
C VAL A 228 3.17 -15.40 3.32
N ASN A 229 1.86 -15.64 3.29
CA ASN A 229 1.27 -16.94 2.91
C ASN A 229 1.63 -17.35 1.48
N ALA A 230 1.74 -16.37 0.58
CA ALA A 230 2.20 -16.57 -0.78
C ALA A 230 3.73 -16.72 -0.92
N GLY A 231 4.48 -16.52 0.16
CA GLY A 231 5.95 -16.56 0.16
C GLY A 231 6.62 -15.30 -0.39
N ALA A 232 5.89 -14.19 -0.55
CA ALA A 232 6.39 -12.93 -1.12
C ALA A 232 7.07 -12.01 -0.09
N ALA A 233 6.77 -12.19 1.20
CA ALA A 233 7.23 -11.31 2.26
C ALA A 233 7.63 -12.05 3.55
N ARG A 234 8.32 -11.35 4.44
CA ARG A 234 8.42 -11.65 5.87
C ARG A 234 7.64 -10.62 6.66
N ILE A 235 7.14 -10.98 7.83
CA ILE A 235 6.41 -10.08 8.73
C ILE A 235 7.14 -9.96 10.05
N LEU A 236 7.27 -8.73 10.55
CA LEU A 236 7.79 -8.44 11.88
C LEU A 236 6.78 -7.56 12.64
N PHE A 237 6.55 -7.86 13.91
CA PHE A 237 5.55 -7.15 14.73
C PHE A 237 6.21 -6.16 15.68
N GLU A 238 5.74 -4.92 15.69
CA GLU A 238 6.34 -3.85 16.52
C GLU A 238 6.42 -4.21 18.01
N LYS A 239 5.40 -4.90 18.53
CA LYS A 239 5.28 -5.22 19.96
C LYS A 239 6.40 -6.10 20.49
N SER A 240 7.03 -6.89 19.61
CA SER A 240 8.05 -7.88 19.98
C SER A 240 9.39 -7.65 19.27
N LEU A 241 9.51 -6.59 18.48
CA LEU A 241 10.68 -6.39 17.62
C LEU A 241 11.73 -5.51 18.33
N GLY A 242 12.82 -6.14 18.76
CA GLY A 242 14.04 -5.45 19.19
C GLY A 242 14.94 -5.10 18.00
N SER A 243 15.86 -4.14 18.19
CA SER A 243 16.80 -3.71 17.14
C SER A 243 17.76 -4.80 16.68
N GLN A 244 18.19 -5.67 17.59
CA GLN A 244 19.04 -6.82 17.26
C GLN A 244 18.29 -7.84 16.40
N ASP A 245 17.05 -8.16 16.73
CA ASP A 245 16.23 -9.10 15.94
C ASP A 245 15.90 -8.53 14.56
N PHE A 246 15.61 -7.22 14.50
CA PHE A 246 15.44 -6.51 13.24
C PHE A 246 16.70 -6.60 12.37
N PHE A 247 17.86 -6.26 12.93
CA PHE A 247 19.14 -6.35 12.23
C PHE A 247 19.42 -7.78 11.75
N HIS A 248 19.33 -8.78 12.61
CA HIS A 248 19.54 -10.18 12.23
C HIS A 248 18.59 -10.63 11.12
N THR A 249 17.31 -10.26 11.19
CA THR A 249 16.34 -10.63 10.14
C THR A 249 16.71 -10.00 8.81
N VAL A 250 17.04 -8.71 8.80
CA VAL A 250 17.45 -7.97 7.60
C VAL A 250 18.71 -8.59 7.00
N MET A 251 19.75 -8.80 7.83
CA MET A 251 21.04 -9.33 7.40
C MET A 251 20.94 -10.76 6.87
N ASN A 252 20.18 -11.62 7.55
CA ASN A 252 19.97 -12.99 7.09
C ASN A 252 19.24 -13.04 5.75
N LEU A 253 18.27 -12.15 5.54
CA LEU A 253 17.48 -12.14 4.31
C LEU A 253 18.25 -11.53 3.14
N ILE A 254 18.88 -10.36 3.31
CA ILE A 254 19.57 -9.65 2.23
C ILE A 254 20.76 -10.45 1.67
N HIS A 255 21.41 -11.28 2.49
CA HIS A 255 22.49 -12.17 2.06
C HIS A 255 22.01 -13.50 1.47
N ASN A 256 20.73 -13.85 1.61
CA ASN A 256 20.18 -15.09 1.07
C ASN A 256 19.57 -14.85 -0.32
N GLN A 257 20.41 -14.85 -1.36
CA GLN A 257 19.97 -14.59 -2.74
C GLN A 257 18.89 -15.58 -3.22
N LYS A 258 18.98 -16.84 -2.80
CA LYS A 258 17.99 -17.88 -3.15
C LYS A 258 16.61 -17.52 -2.60
N GLU A 259 16.55 -17.04 -1.36
CA GLU A 259 15.30 -16.63 -0.74
C GLU A 259 14.76 -15.32 -1.33
N LEU A 260 15.61 -14.32 -1.58
CA LEU A 260 15.20 -13.08 -2.25
C LEU A 260 14.59 -13.35 -3.63
N ASN A 261 15.21 -14.23 -4.43
CA ASN A 261 14.69 -14.60 -5.75
C ASN A 261 13.33 -15.31 -5.66
N LYS A 262 13.17 -16.23 -4.69
CA LYS A 262 11.88 -16.89 -4.44
C LYS A 262 10.79 -15.88 -4.05
N MET A 263 11.11 -14.98 -3.13
CA MET A 263 10.20 -13.94 -2.67
C MET A 263 9.85 -12.96 -3.78
N SER A 264 10.81 -12.58 -4.62
CA SER A 264 10.59 -11.72 -5.78
C SER A 264 9.63 -12.35 -6.79
N LEU A 265 9.82 -13.63 -7.14
CA LEU A 265 8.92 -14.35 -8.05
C LEU A 265 7.51 -14.48 -7.46
N ALA A 266 7.40 -14.81 -6.17
CA ALA A 266 6.12 -14.87 -5.47
C ALA A 266 5.42 -13.50 -5.43
N SER A 267 6.16 -12.44 -5.14
CA SER A 267 5.69 -11.05 -5.12
C SER A 267 5.14 -10.65 -6.50
N LYS A 268 5.90 -10.94 -7.58
CA LYS A 268 5.48 -10.64 -8.96
C LYS A 268 4.21 -11.41 -9.35
N LYS A 269 4.07 -12.67 -8.92
CA LYS A 269 2.87 -13.49 -9.18
C LYS A 269 1.60 -12.94 -8.53
N LEU A 270 1.73 -12.21 -7.42
CA LEU A 270 0.61 -11.52 -6.78
C LEU A 270 0.29 -10.16 -7.43
N GLY A 271 1.23 -9.59 -8.20
CA GLY A 271 1.08 -8.29 -8.83
C GLY A 271 -0.08 -8.26 -9.82
N ARG A 272 -0.88 -7.19 -9.75
CA ARG A 272 -2.02 -6.92 -10.64
C ARG A 272 -1.80 -5.57 -11.34
N PRO A 273 -0.93 -5.50 -12.36
CA PRO A 273 -0.61 -4.24 -13.04
C PRO A 273 -1.83 -3.62 -13.75
N ASP A 274 -2.77 -4.45 -14.18
CA ASP A 274 -3.96 -4.06 -14.94
C ASP A 274 -5.17 -3.73 -14.06
N ALA A 275 -5.00 -3.64 -12.73
CA ALA A 275 -6.08 -3.38 -11.78
C ALA A 275 -6.90 -2.14 -12.14
N THR A 276 -6.23 -1.06 -12.57
CA THR A 276 -6.91 0.19 -12.96
C THR A 276 -7.81 -0.03 -14.17
N SER A 277 -7.34 -0.69 -15.23
CA SER A 277 -8.14 -0.96 -16.44
C SER A 277 -9.31 -1.90 -16.13
N GLU A 278 -9.07 -2.99 -15.41
CA GLU A 278 -10.14 -3.94 -15.04
C GLU A 278 -11.25 -3.26 -14.22
N ILE A 279 -10.89 -2.40 -13.26
CA ILE A 279 -11.88 -1.64 -12.47
C ILE A 279 -12.67 -0.68 -13.37
N VAL A 280 -12.00 -0.02 -14.31
CA VAL A 280 -12.64 0.92 -15.24
C VAL A 280 -13.60 0.20 -16.19
N ASP A 281 -13.26 -1.00 -16.67
CA ASP A 281 -14.13 -1.81 -17.51
C ASP A 281 -15.44 -2.14 -16.78
N HIS A 282 -15.36 -2.58 -15.51
CA HIS A 282 -16.55 -2.80 -14.68
C HIS A 282 -17.36 -1.53 -14.43
N ILE A 283 -16.73 -0.36 -14.34
CA ILE A 283 -17.44 0.93 -14.21
C ILE A 283 -18.23 1.23 -15.49
N PHE A 284 -17.65 1.00 -16.68
CA PHE A 284 -18.35 1.19 -17.96
C PHE A 284 -19.49 0.19 -18.16
N GLU A 285 -19.27 -1.10 -17.85
CA GLU A 285 -20.32 -2.13 -17.84
C GLU A 285 -21.45 -1.81 -16.86
N ALA A 286 -21.14 -1.12 -15.77
CA ALA A 286 -22.14 -0.72 -14.78
C ALA A 286 -23.02 0.44 -15.26
N ALA A 287 -22.45 1.36 -16.03
CA ALA A 287 -23.10 2.57 -16.52
C ALA A 287 -23.93 2.38 -17.80
N ALA A 288 -23.69 1.30 -18.55
CA ALA A 288 -24.47 0.89 -19.72
C ALA A 288 -25.86 0.35 -19.32
#